data_AF-A0A1A6FSZ3-F1
#
_entry.id   AF-A0A1A6FSZ3-F1
#
_cell.length_a   1.000
_cell.length_b   1.000
_cell.length_c   1.000
_cell.angle_alpha   90.00
_cell.angle_beta   90.00
_cell.angle_gamma   90.00
#
_symmetry.space_group_name_H-M   'P 1'
#
loop_
_entity.id
_entity.type
_entity.pdbx_description
1 polymer ?
#
loop_
_entity_poly.entity_id
_entity_poly.type
_entity_poly.pdbx_seq_one_letter_code
_entity_poly.pdbx_strand_id
1 'polypeptide(L)'
;VMEIKGQMIHVPESNAILFLGSPCVDKLDELMGRGLHLSDIPIHDATRDVILVGEQAKAQDGLKKRMDKLKATLERTHQALEEEKKKTVDLLYSIFPGDVAQQLWQGQQVQARKFDDVTMLFSDIVGFTAICAQCTPMQVISMLNELYTRFDYQCGFLDIYKVETIGDAYCVAAGLHRKSLCHAKPIALMALKMMELSEEVLTPDGRPIQ
;
A
#
# COMPACT_ATOMS: atom_id res chain seq x y z
N VAL A 1 14.64 -53.47 24.04
CA VAL A 1 14.18 -54.67 23.31
C VAL A 1 13.87 -54.24 21.88
N MET A 2 14.34 -54.97 20.88
CA MET A 2 14.23 -54.59 19.46
C MET A 2 13.07 -55.33 18.81
N GLU A 3 12.13 -54.58 18.22
CA GLU A 3 11.03 -55.16 17.45
C GLU A 3 11.43 -55.33 15.98
N ILE A 4 11.19 -56.51 15.44
CA ILE A 4 11.45 -56.83 14.03
C ILE A 4 10.10 -57.24 13.41
N LYS A 5 9.72 -56.59 12.30
CA LYS A 5 8.53 -56.97 11.53
C LYS A 5 8.97 -57.73 10.29
N GLY A 6 8.25 -58.78 9.93
CA GLY A 6 8.67 -59.62 8.83
C GLY A 6 7.69 -60.73 8.50
N GLN A 7 8.10 -61.57 7.56
CA GLN A 7 7.35 -62.73 7.10
C GLN A 7 8.05 -64.01 7.55
N MET A 8 7.27 -64.99 7.99
CA MET A 8 7.71 -66.37 8.19
C MET A 8 7.44 -67.18 6.92
N ILE A 9 8.44 -67.90 6.44
CA ILE A 9 8.41 -68.70 5.21
C ILE A 9 8.83 -70.12 5.56
N HIS A 10 7.98 -71.09 5.24
CA HIS A 10 8.31 -72.50 5.40
C HIS A 10 9.26 -72.95 4.27
N VAL A 11 10.38 -73.59 4.62
CA VAL A 11 11.40 -74.13 3.71
C VAL A 11 11.36 -75.66 3.78
N PRO A 12 10.65 -76.32 2.84
CA PRO A 12 10.38 -77.76 2.90
C PRO A 12 11.64 -78.63 2.85
N GLU A 13 12.66 -78.21 2.10
CA GLU A 13 13.90 -78.96 1.86
C GLU A 13 14.70 -79.17 3.16
N SER A 14 14.58 -78.23 4.10
CA SER A 14 15.23 -78.27 5.41
C SER A 14 14.27 -78.48 6.58
N ASN A 15 12.97 -78.63 6.32
CA ASN A 15 11.90 -78.70 7.33
C ASN A 15 12.02 -77.58 8.40
N ALA A 16 12.21 -76.34 7.94
CA ALA A 16 12.46 -75.18 8.80
C ALA A 16 11.56 -73.99 8.44
N ILE A 17 11.44 -73.02 9.36
CA ILE A 17 10.78 -71.74 9.10
C ILE A 17 11.85 -70.65 9.05
N LEU A 18 12.01 -70.02 7.90
CA LEU A 18 12.85 -68.84 7.70
C LEU A 18 12.05 -67.59 8.04
N PHE A 19 12.60 -66.72 8.88
CA PHE A 19 12.02 -65.40 9.15
C PHE A 19 12.82 -64.33 8.40
N LEU A 20 12.15 -63.62 7.50
CA LEU A 20 12.70 -62.46 6.79
C LEU A 20 12.03 -61.20 7.34
N GLY A 21 12.79 -60.31 7.96
CA GLY A 21 12.23 -59.12 8.58
C GLY A 21 13.22 -57.98 8.71
N SER A 22 12.66 -56.82 8.99
CA SER A 22 13.36 -55.54 9.13
C SER A 22 13.04 -54.93 10.49
N PRO A 23 13.98 -54.18 11.11
CA PRO A 23 13.71 -53.44 12.34
C PRO A 23 12.50 -52.53 12.18
N CYS A 24 11.59 -52.55 13.17
CA CYS A 24 10.45 -51.63 13.21
C CYS A 24 10.93 -50.28 13.77
N VAL A 25 11.39 -49.38 12.88
CA VAL A 25 11.97 -48.07 13.21
C VAL A 25 11.67 -47.07 12.09
N ASP A 26 11.24 -45.86 12.45
CA ASP A 26 10.89 -44.80 11.49
C ASP A 26 11.86 -43.60 11.52
N LYS A 27 12.79 -43.56 12.49
CA LYS A 27 13.73 -42.43 12.70
C LYS A 27 15.15 -42.92 12.95
N LEU A 28 16.13 -42.15 12.48
CA LEU A 28 17.55 -42.48 12.65
C LEU A 28 17.96 -42.48 14.14
N ASP A 29 17.45 -41.52 14.91
CA ASP A 29 17.73 -41.40 16.35
C ASP A 29 17.26 -42.65 17.14
N GLU A 30 16.15 -43.25 16.73
CA GLU A 30 15.60 -44.46 17.36
C GLU A 30 16.41 -45.70 16.99
N LEU A 31 16.91 -45.77 15.74
CA LEU A 31 17.79 -46.84 15.28
C LEU A 31 19.10 -46.85 16.10
N MET A 32 19.73 -45.68 16.23
CA MET A 32 20.95 -45.50 17.03
C MET A 32 20.69 -45.74 18.53
N GLY A 33 19.54 -45.30 19.05
CA GLY A 33 19.14 -45.55 20.45
C GLY A 33 18.93 -47.04 20.78
N ARG A 34 18.68 -47.87 19.76
CA ARG A 34 18.61 -49.33 19.87
C ARG A 34 19.95 -50.03 19.58
N GLY A 35 21.02 -49.28 19.33
CA GLY A 35 22.37 -49.80 19.06
C GLY A 35 22.59 -50.29 17.63
N LEU A 36 21.68 -49.98 16.70
CA LEU A 36 21.81 -50.27 15.28
C LEU A 36 22.29 -49.05 14.50
N HIS A 37 22.94 -49.30 13.37
CA HIS A 37 23.38 -48.29 12.42
C HIS A 37 22.59 -48.41 11.12
N LEU A 38 22.56 -47.33 10.35
CA LEU A 38 21.95 -47.34 9.01
C LEU A 38 22.63 -48.35 8.06
N SER A 39 23.91 -48.67 8.31
CA SER A 39 24.66 -49.71 7.59
C SER A 39 24.12 -51.13 7.84
N ASP A 40 23.41 -51.34 8.94
CA ASP A 40 22.84 -52.65 9.31
C ASP A 40 21.54 -52.95 8.56
N ILE A 41 20.96 -51.93 7.90
CA ILE A 41 19.79 -52.06 7.02
C ILE A 41 20.25 -52.16 5.56
N PRO A 42 19.95 -53.27 4.85
CA PRO A 42 20.33 -53.43 3.46
C PRO A 42 19.78 -52.33 2.54
N ILE A 43 20.49 -52.03 1.45
CA ILE A 43 20.09 -50.96 0.51
C ILE A 43 18.78 -51.22 -0.23
N HIS A 44 18.34 -52.48 -0.31
CA HIS A 44 17.09 -52.88 -0.95
C HIS A 44 15.91 -52.91 0.03
N ASP A 45 16.15 -52.66 1.31
CA ASP A 45 15.10 -52.58 2.32
C ASP A 45 14.47 -51.18 2.31
N ALA A 46 13.15 -51.13 2.07
CA ALA A 46 12.39 -49.89 2.03
C ALA A 46 12.42 -49.09 3.35
N THR A 47 12.69 -49.75 4.49
CA THR A 47 12.85 -49.09 5.79
C THR A 47 13.99 -48.06 5.76
N ARG A 48 15.05 -48.33 4.97
CA ARG A 48 16.17 -47.42 4.77
C ARG A 48 15.74 -46.11 4.11
N ASP A 49 14.91 -46.20 3.08
CA ASP A 49 14.41 -45.04 2.34
C ASP A 49 13.51 -44.17 3.23
N VAL A 50 12.65 -44.80 4.04
CA VAL A 50 11.76 -44.08 4.98
C VAL A 50 12.57 -43.25 5.98
N ILE A 51 13.60 -43.85 6.59
CA ILE A 51 14.46 -43.16 7.55
C ILE A 51 15.19 -41.98 6.89
N LEU A 52 15.73 -42.17 5.68
CA LEU A 52 16.44 -41.13 4.95
C LEU A 52 15.52 -39.96 4.57
N VAL A 53 14.31 -40.24 4.08
CA VAL A 53 13.30 -39.21 3.76
C VAL A 53 12.92 -38.41 5.02
N GLY A 54 12.77 -39.09 6.17
CA GLY A 54 12.50 -38.44 7.45
C GLY A 54 13.58 -37.44 7.86
N GLU A 55 14.86 -37.83 7.79
CA GLU A 55 15.98 -36.94 8.11
C GLU A 55 16.13 -35.80 7.10
N GLN A 56 15.95 -36.07 5.81
CA GLN A 56 16.00 -35.03 4.78
C GLN A 56 14.88 -34.00 4.96
N ALA A 57 13.66 -34.44 5.29
CA ALA A 57 12.54 -33.55 5.61
C ALA A 57 12.83 -32.72 6.87
N LYS A 58 13.39 -33.32 7.93
CA LYS A 58 13.78 -32.64 9.17
C LYS A 58 14.86 -31.57 8.91
N ALA A 59 15.85 -31.89 8.08
CA ALA A 59 16.90 -30.94 7.68
C ALA A 59 16.34 -29.75 6.87
N GLN A 60 15.31 -29.99 6.05
CA GLN A 60 14.70 -28.96 5.20
C GLN A 60 13.58 -28.17 5.88
N ASP A 61 12.94 -28.69 6.93
CA ASP A 61 11.79 -28.06 7.59
C ASP A 61 12.11 -26.64 8.11
N GLY A 62 13.28 -26.48 8.75
CA GLY A 62 13.73 -25.18 9.24
C GLY A 62 13.94 -24.15 8.13
N LEU A 63 14.48 -24.59 6.99
CA LEU A 63 14.70 -23.72 5.83
C LEU A 63 13.37 -23.35 5.16
N LYS A 64 12.46 -24.33 4.99
CA LYS A 64 11.13 -24.12 4.43
C LYS A 64 10.35 -23.07 5.23
N LYS A 65 10.30 -23.21 6.56
CA LYS A 65 9.65 -22.24 7.46
C LYS A 65 10.23 -20.83 7.32
N ARG A 66 11.56 -20.71 7.18
CA ARG A 66 12.22 -19.41 6.96
C ARG A 66 11.87 -18.82 5.60
N MET A 67 11.85 -19.63 4.55
CA MET A 67 11.44 -19.19 3.21
C MET A 67 9.99 -18.71 3.19
N ASP A 68 9.07 -19.45 3.80
CA ASP A 68 7.66 -19.07 3.88
C ASP A 68 7.49 -17.74 4.64
N LYS A 69 8.20 -17.57 5.75
CA LYS A 69 8.20 -16.32 6.53
C LYS A 69 8.78 -15.15 5.72
N LEU A 70 9.89 -15.38 5.01
CA LEU A 70 10.52 -14.36 4.17
C LEU A 70 9.60 -13.94 3.03
N LYS A 71 8.98 -14.91 2.35
CA LYS A 71 8.01 -14.65 1.28
C LYS A 71 6.83 -13.83 1.78
N ALA A 72 6.23 -14.22 2.91
CA ALA A 72 5.13 -13.46 3.51
C ALA A 72 5.56 -12.05 3.93
N THR A 73 6.80 -11.87 4.38
CA THR A 73 7.33 -10.54 4.72
C THR A 73 7.52 -9.71 3.45
N LEU A 74 8.10 -10.28 2.41
CA LEU A 74 8.32 -9.62 1.12
C LEU A 74 7.00 -9.18 0.48
N GLU A 75 5.97 -10.04 0.50
CA GLU A 75 4.63 -9.70 0.00
C GLU A 75 4.03 -8.50 0.74
N ARG A 76 4.12 -8.47 2.07
CA ARG A 76 3.65 -7.32 2.87
C ARG A 76 4.44 -6.05 2.58
N THR A 77 5.77 -6.14 2.49
CA THR A 77 6.62 -4.98 2.17
C THR A 77 6.32 -4.46 0.76
N HIS A 78 6.08 -5.35 -0.19
CA HIS A 78 5.69 -4.97 -1.55
C HIS A 78 4.33 -4.27 -1.56
N GLN A 79 3.33 -4.78 -0.83
CA GLN A 79 2.02 -4.11 -0.71
C GLN A 79 2.15 -2.72 -0.09
N ALA A 80 2.88 -2.59 1.02
CA ALA A 80 3.11 -1.30 1.65
C ALA A 80 3.85 -0.31 0.73
N LEU A 81 4.80 -0.78 -0.07
CA LEU A 81 5.49 0.03 -1.06
C LEU A 81 4.56 0.53 -2.16
N GLU A 82 3.66 -0.32 -2.67
CA GLU A 82 2.69 0.07 -3.69
C GLU A 82 1.65 1.06 -3.15
N GLU A 83 1.21 0.91 -1.90
CA GLU A 83 0.36 1.89 -1.23
C GLU A 83 1.05 3.25 -1.10
N GLU A 84 2.32 3.27 -0.71
CA GLU A 84 3.08 4.50 -0.54
C GLU A 84 3.38 5.20 -1.87
N LYS A 85 3.68 4.41 -2.92
CA LYS A 85 3.78 4.92 -4.29
C LYS A 85 2.47 5.55 -4.73
N LYS A 86 1.34 4.90 -4.47
CA LYS A 86 0.01 5.44 -4.82
C LYS A 86 -0.24 6.77 -4.12
N LYS A 87 0.00 6.88 -2.81
CA LYS A 87 -0.14 8.15 -2.08
C LYS A 87 0.75 9.25 -2.65
N THR A 88 1.99 8.92 -3.03
CA THR A 88 2.93 9.88 -3.63
C THR A 88 2.41 10.40 -4.97
N VAL A 89 1.86 9.52 -5.80
CA VAL A 89 1.23 9.90 -7.07
C VAL A 89 -0.01 10.76 -6.80
N ASP A 90 -0.93 10.32 -5.95
CA ASP A 90 -2.15 11.06 -5.62
C ASP A 90 -1.83 12.48 -5.10
N LEU A 91 -0.77 12.62 -4.30
CA LEU A 91 -0.28 13.92 -3.81
C LEU A 91 0.27 14.81 -4.94
N LEU A 92 1.03 14.26 -5.90
CA LEU A 92 1.50 15.04 -7.05
C LEU A 92 0.33 15.55 -7.89
N TYR A 93 -0.69 14.72 -8.10
CA TYR A 93 -1.90 15.08 -8.85
C TYR A 93 -2.83 16.02 -8.07
N SER A 94 -2.72 16.10 -6.74
CA SER A 94 -3.47 17.09 -5.95
C SER A 94 -2.86 18.49 -6.02
N ILE A 95 -1.56 18.59 -6.34
CA ILE A 95 -0.82 19.86 -6.41
C ILE A 95 -0.81 20.40 -7.85
N PHE A 96 -0.47 19.54 -8.81
CA PHE A 96 -0.24 19.94 -10.21
C PHE A 96 -1.31 19.38 -11.16
N PRO A 97 -1.57 20.03 -12.30
CA PRO A 97 -2.35 19.45 -13.38
C PRO A 97 -1.79 18.09 -13.81
N GLY A 98 -2.65 17.17 -14.22
CA GLY A 98 -2.27 15.76 -14.38
C GLY A 98 -1.15 15.49 -15.40
N ASP A 99 -1.04 16.29 -16.45
CA ASP A 99 0.04 16.18 -17.44
C ASP A 99 1.39 16.68 -16.90
N VAL A 100 1.37 17.73 -16.06
CA VAL A 100 2.53 18.26 -15.36
C VAL A 100 2.98 17.28 -14.28
N ALA A 101 2.05 16.76 -13.47
CA ALA A 101 2.32 15.75 -12.45
C ALA A 101 2.99 14.50 -13.05
N GLN A 102 2.51 14.04 -14.20
CA GLN A 102 3.09 12.88 -14.89
C GLN A 102 4.53 13.13 -15.37
N GLN A 103 4.81 14.30 -15.94
CA GLN A 103 6.17 14.67 -16.39
C GLN A 103 7.13 14.76 -15.21
N LEU A 104 6.71 15.40 -14.12
CA LEU A 104 7.51 15.49 -12.89
C LEU A 104 7.78 14.11 -12.28
N TRP A 105 6.78 13.24 -12.25
CA TRP A 105 6.93 11.87 -11.76
C TRP A 105 7.94 11.05 -12.59
N GLN A 106 8.01 11.31 -13.90
CA GLN A 106 8.99 10.68 -14.79
C GLN A 106 10.38 11.33 -14.75
N GLY A 107 10.59 12.36 -13.92
CA GLY A 107 11.83 13.13 -13.85
C GLY A 107 12.10 13.99 -15.10
N GLN A 108 11.06 14.28 -15.89
CA GLN A 108 11.17 15.11 -17.08
C GLN A 108 11.11 16.61 -16.70
N GLN A 109 11.81 17.43 -17.47
CA GLN A 109 11.72 18.88 -17.32
C GLN A 109 10.40 19.40 -17.90
N VAL A 110 9.66 20.17 -17.08
CA VAL A 110 8.42 20.82 -17.50
C VAL A 110 8.77 22.19 -18.12
N GLN A 111 8.54 22.33 -19.42
CA GLN A 111 8.75 23.59 -20.14
C GLN A 111 7.60 24.55 -19.89
N ALA A 112 7.90 25.85 -19.90
CA ALA A 112 6.88 26.90 -19.83
C ALA A 112 5.93 26.80 -21.03
N ARG A 113 4.62 26.99 -20.78
CA ARG A 113 3.58 26.89 -21.80
C ARG A 113 2.73 28.15 -21.83
N LYS A 114 2.35 28.55 -23.05
CA LYS A 114 1.34 29.58 -23.27
C LYS A 114 -0.02 28.91 -23.42
N PHE A 115 -1.02 29.47 -22.75
CA PHE A 115 -2.42 29.08 -22.88
C PHE A 115 -3.21 30.30 -23.32
N ASP A 116 -3.97 30.18 -24.41
CA ASP A 116 -4.72 31.31 -24.98
C ASP A 116 -6.11 31.45 -24.34
N ASP A 117 -6.80 30.34 -24.10
CA ASP A 117 -8.19 30.29 -23.62
C ASP A 117 -8.27 29.91 -22.14
N VAL A 118 -7.97 30.88 -21.26
CA VAL A 118 -7.99 30.71 -19.80
C VAL A 118 -8.83 31.82 -19.16
N THR A 119 -9.68 31.45 -18.20
CA THR A 119 -10.34 32.43 -17.32
C THR A 119 -9.86 32.24 -15.90
N MET A 120 -9.46 33.34 -15.27
CA MET A 120 -9.03 33.39 -13.88
C MET A 120 -10.09 34.09 -13.02
N LEU A 121 -10.22 33.64 -11.78
CA LEU A 121 -10.96 34.32 -10.73
C LEU A 121 -10.02 34.55 -9.56
N PHE A 122 -9.99 35.79 -9.10
CA PHE A 122 -9.31 36.21 -7.89
C PHE A 122 -10.36 36.64 -6.87
N SER A 123 -10.22 36.17 -5.63
CA SER A 123 -10.98 36.67 -4.50
C SER A 123 -10.04 37.05 -3.37
N ASP A 124 -10.53 37.89 -2.49
CA ASP A 124 -9.83 38.35 -1.29
C ASP A 124 -10.84 38.55 -0.17
N ILE A 125 -10.42 38.44 1.10
CA ILE A 125 -11.33 38.58 2.25
C ILE A 125 -11.30 40.03 2.74
N VAL A 126 -12.46 40.67 2.76
CA VAL A 126 -12.55 42.07 3.20
C VAL A 126 -12.20 42.18 4.68
N GLY A 127 -11.18 43.00 4.98
CA GLY A 127 -10.81 43.31 6.36
C GLY A 127 -10.01 42.20 7.08
N PHE A 128 -9.45 41.24 6.35
CA PHE A 128 -8.64 40.16 6.91
C PHE A 128 -7.50 40.63 7.83
N THR A 129 -6.83 41.74 7.48
CA THR A 129 -5.78 42.32 8.34
C THR A 129 -6.31 42.69 9.73
N ALA A 130 -7.54 43.20 9.82
CA ALA A 130 -8.17 43.53 11.09
C ALA A 130 -8.57 42.28 11.86
N ILE A 131 -9.10 41.26 11.18
CA ILE A 131 -9.43 39.96 11.77
C ILE A 131 -8.17 39.32 12.40
N CYS A 132 -7.07 39.30 11.65
CA CYS A 132 -5.78 38.79 12.15
C CYS A 132 -5.23 39.58 13.35
N ALA A 133 -5.50 40.88 13.43
CA ALA A 133 -5.05 41.70 14.56
C ALA A 133 -5.91 41.54 15.82
N GLN A 134 -7.19 41.15 15.68
CA GLN A 134 -8.15 41.10 16.78
C GLN A 134 -8.42 39.68 17.30
N CYS A 135 -8.17 38.66 16.49
CA CYS A 135 -8.49 37.28 16.79
C CYS A 135 -7.23 36.44 17.06
N THR A 136 -7.40 35.29 17.71
CA THR A 136 -6.26 34.38 17.90
C THR A 136 -5.88 33.70 16.58
N PRO A 137 -4.59 33.39 16.35
CA PRO A 137 -4.16 32.72 15.13
C PRO A 137 -4.91 31.41 14.86
N MET A 138 -5.23 30.64 15.90
CA MET A 138 -5.98 29.39 15.75
C MET A 138 -7.40 29.61 15.23
N GLN A 139 -8.08 30.67 15.67
CA GLN A 139 -9.42 31.00 15.16
C GLN A 139 -9.37 31.41 13.70
N VAL A 140 -8.38 32.22 13.30
CA VAL A 140 -8.20 32.65 11.91
C VAL A 140 -7.92 31.45 11.00
N ILE A 141 -7.01 30.56 11.40
CA ILE A 141 -6.68 29.36 10.63
C ILE A 141 -7.89 28.41 10.52
N SER A 142 -8.67 28.25 11.60
CA SER A 142 -9.88 27.44 11.56
C SER A 142 -10.91 27.98 10.57
N MET A 143 -11.12 29.30 10.56
CA MET A 143 -12.02 29.98 9.63
C MET A 143 -11.56 29.81 8.17
N LEU A 144 -10.28 30.05 7.88
CA LEU A 144 -9.72 29.88 6.54
C LEU A 144 -9.80 28.42 6.07
N ASN A 145 -9.50 27.46 6.95
CA ASN A 145 -9.58 26.05 6.61
C ASN A 145 -11.01 25.62 6.28
N GLU A 146 -12.00 26.11 7.04
CA GLU A 146 -13.41 25.84 6.75
C GLU A 146 -13.85 26.44 5.40
N LEU A 147 -13.51 27.70 5.15
CA LEU A 147 -13.85 28.39 3.91
C LEU A 147 -13.21 27.71 2.69
N TYR A 148 -11.90 27.48 2.74
CA TYR A 148 -11.17 26.90 1.61
C TYR A 148 -11.51 25.43 1.39
N THR A 149 -11.83 24.65 2.43
CA THR A 149 -12.31 23.27 2.25
C THR A 149 -13.62 23.25 1.44
N ARG A 150 -14.52 24.20 1.69
CA ARG A 150 -15.78 24.33 0.93
C ARG A 150 -15.52 24.78 -0.52
N PHE A 151 -14.60 25.72 -0.73
CA PHE A 151 -14.20 26.15 -2.08
C PHE A 151 -13.50 25.04 -2.87
N ASP A 152 -12.58 24.31 -2.25
CA ASP A 152 -11.85 23.19 -2.85
C ASP A 152 -12.82 22.10 -3.31
N TYR A 153 -13.87 21.83 -2.52
CA TYR A 153 -14.94 20.90 -2.91
C TYR A 153 -15.67 21.37 -4.19
N GLN A 154 -15.99 22.65 -4.30
CA GLN A 154 -16.62 23.20 -5.51
C GLN A 154 -15.68 23.17 -6.72
N CYS A 155 -14.36 23.32 -6.51
CA CYS A 155 -13.38 23.21 -7.59
C CYS A 155 -13.43 21.83 -8.24
N GLY A 156 -13.52 20.78 -7.43
CA GLY A 156 -13.70 19.41 -7.91
C GLY A 156 -15.02 19.18 -8.65
N PHE A 157 -16.12 19.78 -8.17
CA PHE A 157 -17.43 19.65 -8.81
C PHE A 157 -17.53 20.37 -10.16
N LEU A 158 -16.92 21.56 -10.27
CA LEU A 158 -16.95 22.40 -11.47
C LEU A 158 -15.81 22.10 -12.47
N ASP A 159 -14.92 21.16 -12.15
CA ASP A 159 -13.71 20.82 -12.92
C ASP A 159 -12.86 22.08 -13.22
N ILE A 160 -12.49 22.81 -12.17
CA ILE A 160 -11.60 23.99 -12.25
C ILE A 160 -10.35 23.79 -11.40
N TYR A 161 -9.25 24.43 -11.79
CA TYR A 161 -7.95 24.28 -11.13
C TYR A 161 -7.70 25.40 -10.12
N LYS A 162 -7.41 25.04 -8.87
CA LYS A 162 -6.94 25.97 -7.84
C LYS A 162 -5.47 26.31 -8.09
N VAL A 163 -5.17 27.60 -8.14
CA VAL A 163 -3.80 28.11 -8.24
C VAL A 163 -3.30 28.40 -6.83
N GLU A 164 -2.02 28.15 -6.55
CA GLU A 164 -1.41 28.51 -5.27
C GLU A 164 -1.51 30.02 -5.02
N THR A 165 -1.95 30.40 -3.83
CA THR A 165 -2.11 31.79 -3.40
C THR A 165 -1.33 32.08 -2.13
N ILE A 166 -1.23 33.37 -1.79
CA ILE A 166 -0.56 33.86 -0.60
C ILE A 166 -1.59 34.59 0.25
N GLY A 167 -1.68 34.23 1.54
CA GLY A 167 -2.55 34.90 2.50
C GLY A 167 -4.01 34.52 2.37
N ASP A 168 -4.87 35.53 2.38
CA ASP A 168 -6.33 35.49 2.29
C ASP A 168 -6.87 35.45 0.87
N ALA A 169 -6.02 35.72 -0.12
CA ALA A 169 -6.38 35.60 -1.52
C ALA A 169 -6.65 34.14 -1.91
N TYR A 170 -7.65 33.93 -2.77
CA TYR A 170 -7.96 32.62 -3.34
C TYR A 170 -8.11 32.76 -4.87
N CYS A 171 -7.42 31.89 -5.62
CA CYS A 171 -7.30 32.00 -7.06
C CYS A 171 -7.63 30.67 -7.73
N VAL A 172 -8.50 30.72 -8.73
CA VAL A 172 -8.87 29.55 -9.54
C VAL A 172 -8.82 29.89 -11.02
N ALA A 173 -8.53 28.88 -11.84
CA ALA A 173 -8.45 28.99 -13.28
C ALA A 173 -9.19 27.84 -13.96
N ALA A 174 -9.90 28.16 -15.03
CA ALA A 174 -10.49 27.19 -15.95
C ALA A 174 -9.81 27.31 -17.31
N GLY A 175 -9.63 26.19 -18.00
CA GLY A 175 -8.88 26.14 -19.26
C GLY A 175 -7.39 25.87 -19.08
N LEU A 176 -6.87 25.92 -17.84
CA LEU A 176 -5.45 25.74 -17.53
C LEU A 176 -5.03 24.27 -17.46
N HIS A 177 -5.73 23.45 -16.66
CA HIS A 177 -5.45 22.01 -16.52
C HIS A 177 -6.03 21.18 -17.68
N ARG A 178 -7.12 21.66 -18.28
CA ARG A 178 -7.78 21.05 -19.43
C ARG A 178 -8.36 22.14 -20.32
N LYS A 179 -8.04 22.10 -21.63
CA LYS A 179 -8.62 23.01 -22.62
C LYS A 179 -10.14 22.86 -22.64
N SER A 180 -10.86 23.98 -22.59
CA SER A 180 -12.32 24.02 -22.62
C SER A 180 -12.77 25.21 -23.43
N LEU A 181 -13.72 25.01 -24.35
CA LEU A 181 -14.31 26.11 -25.13
C LEU A 181 -15.26 27.00 -24.30
N CYS A 182 -15.66 26.53 -23.13
CA CYS A 182 -16.61 27.19 -22.25
C CYS A 182 -15.98 27.53 -20.89
N HIS A 183 -14.67 27.80 -20.83
CA HIS A 183 -13.90 28.02 -19.59
C HIS A 183 -14.46 29.15 -18.70
N ALA A 184 -15.11 30.16 -19.27
CA ALA A 184 -15.68 31.27 -18.50
C ALA A 184 -16.93 30.86 -17.69
N LYS A 185 -17.72 29.90 -18.17
CA LYS A 185 -18.96 29.43 -17.52
C LYS A 185 -18.71 28.81 -16.13
N PRO A 186 -17.82 27.80 -15.96
CA PRO A 186 -17.56 27.23 -14.65
C PRO A 186 -16.94 28.25 -13.68
N ILE A 187 -16.16 29.22 -14.17
CA ILE A 187 -15.65 30.30 -13.33
C ILE A 187 -16.77 31.22 -12.84
N ALA A 188 -17.71 31.61 -13.71
CA ALA A 188 -18.88 32.40 -13.29
C ALA A 188 -19.74 31.63 -12.27
N LEU A 189 -19.95 30.32 -12.47
CA LEU A 189 -20.64 29.47 -11.49
C LEU A 189 -19.87 29.35 -10.18
N MET A 190 -18.53 29.27 -10.24
CA MET A 190 -17.68 29.27 -9.06
C MET A 190 -17.83 30.57 -8.28
N ALA A 191 -17.84 31.73 -8.94
CA ALA A 191 -18.05 33.01 -8.28
C ALA A 191 -19.39 33.05 -7.51
N LEU A 192 -20.48 32.58 -8.14
CA LEU A 192 -21.78 32.48 -7.49
C LEU A 192 -21.73 31.55 -6.27
N LYS A 193 -21.09 30.38 -6.41
CA LYS A 193 -20.94 29.42 -5.31
C LYS A 193 -20.06 29.94 -4.18
N MET A 194 -19.02 30.70 -4.49
CA MET A 194 -18.16 31.31 -3.47
C MET A 194 -18.94 32.32 -2.63
N MET A 195 -19.80 33.14 -3.25
CA MET A 195 -20.67 34.07 -2.54
C MET A 195 -21.69 33.34 -1.65
N GLU A 196 -22.33 32.28 -2.16
CA GLU A 196 -23.26 31.46 -1.35
C GLU A 196 -22.55 30.82 -0.14
N LEU A 197 -21.36 30.25 -0.36
CA LEU A 197 -20.62 29.53 0.68
C LEU A 197 -19.96 30.47 1.69
N SER A 198 -19.60 31.70 1.31
CA SER A 198 -19.02 32.68 2.22
C SER A 198 -20.04 33.20 3.24
N GLU A 199 -21.32 33.26 2.90
CA GLU A 199 -22.40 33.60 3.83
C GLU A 199 -22.57 32.57 4.95
N GLU A 200 -22.19 31.32 4.70
CA GLU A 200 -22.29 30.21 5.65
C GLU A 200 -21.08 30.10 6.59
N VAL A 201 -20.02 30.88 6.40
CA VAL A 201 -18.83 30.90 7.26
C VAL A 201 -18.80 32.23 8.01
N LEU A 202 -18.66 32.15 9.34
CA LEU A 202 -18.54 33.33 10.18
C LEU A 202 -17.07 33.63 10.50
N THR A 203 -16.74 34.91 10.53
CA THR A 203 -15.51 35.41 11.10
C THR A 203 -15.48 35.14 12.61
N PRO A 204 -14.32 35.15 13.28
CA PRO A 204 -14.25 34.85 14.72
C PRO A 204 -15.00 35.86 15.61
N ASP A 205 -15.28 37.06 15.10
CA ASP A 205 -16.13 38.09 15.70
C ASP A 205 -17.63 37.93 15.36
N GLY A 206 -18.01 36.86 14.67
CA GLY A 206 -19.40 36.45 14.46
C GLY A 206 -20.12 37.11 13.28
N ARG A 207 -19.38 37.74 12.36
CA ARG A 207 -19.95 38.34 11.14
C ARG A 207 -19.76 37.41 9.94
N PRO A 208 -20.63 37.44 8.92
CA PRO A 208 -20.39 36.70 7.69
C PRO A 208 -19.12 37.19 6.97
N ILE A 209 -18.42 36.29 6.29
CA ILE A 209 -17.28 36.64 5.44
C ILE A 209 -17.80 37.34 4.18
N GLN A 210 -17.14 38.44 3.81
CA GLN A 210 -17.41 39.24 2.61
C GLN A 210 -16.20 39.26 1.68
#